data_AF-A0AAJ1CVX1-F1
#
_entry.id   AF-A0AAJ1CVX1-F1
#
_cell.length_a   1.000
_cell.length_b   1.000
_cell.length_c   1.000
_cell.angle_alpha   90.00
_cell.angle_beta   90.00
_cell.angle_gamma   90.00
#
_symmetry.space_group_name_H-M   'P 1'
#
loop_
_entity.id
_entity.type
_entity.pdbx_description
1 polymer ?
#
loop_
_entity_poly.entity_id
_entity_poly.type
_entity_poly.pdbx_seq_one_letter_code
_entity_poly.pdbx_strand_id
1 'polypeptide(L)' 'MSRTPDSRLRTEGFRKAEASLRLEGMDPSGTPLYESIKARIISGELTYEQGRAEILAYYTKVDTTGL' A
#
# COMPACT_ATOMS: atom_id res chain seq x y z
N MET A 1 -22.16 14.14 -2.81
CA MET A 1 -21.58 13.09 -3.68
C MET A 1 -20.20 12.76 -3.14
N SER A 2 -19.99 11.52 -2.70
CA SER A 2 -18.67 11.03 -2.29
C SER A 2 -17.71 11.22 -3.44
N ARG A 3 -16.69 12.06 -3.24
CA ARG A 3 -15.68 12.37 -4.24
C ARG A 3 -14.71 11.19 -4.24
N THR A 4 -15.10 10.09 -4.89
CA THR A 4 -14.21 8.94 -5.08
C THR A 4 -12.93 9.49 -5.71
N PRO A 5 -11.76 9.40 -5.06
CA PRO A 5 -10.54 9.91 -5.68
C PRO A 5 -10.31 9.14 -6.98
N ASP A 6 -9.91 9.86 -8.02
CA ASP A 6 -9.70 9.29 -9.35
C ASP A 6 -8.68 8.14 -9.24
N SER A 7 -9.10 6.92 -9.58
CA SER A 7 -8.25 5.73 -9.51
C SER A 7 -6.98 5.89 -10.35
N ARG A 8 -7.01 6.71 -11.41
CA ARG A 8 -5.83 7.05 -12.21
C ARG A 8 -4.83 7.87 -11.41
N LEU A 9 -5.30 8.83 -10.60
CA LEU A 9 -4.40 9.62 -9.74
C LEU A 9 -3.69 8.73 -8.72
N ARG A 10 -4.41 7.78 -8.11
CA ARG A 10 -3.80 6.83 -7.17
C ARG A 10 -2.84 5.88 -7.85
N THR A 11 -3.22 5.34 -9.01
CA THR A 11 -2.35 4.47 -9.82
C THR A 11 -1.03 5.17 -10.16
N GLU A 12 -1.11 6.42 -10.62
CA GLU A 12 0.08 7.21 -10.94
C GLU A 12 0.91 7.55 -9.69
N GLY A 13 0.26 7.82 -8.55
CA GLY A 13 0.94 8.00 -7.27
C GLY A 13 1.76 6.78 -6.85
N PHE A 14 1.17 5.59 -6.91
CA PHE A 14 1.88 4.34 -6.65
C PHE A 14 3.02 4.10 -7.63
N ARG A 15 2.79 4.29 -8.93
CA ARG A 15 3.82 4.13 -9.96
C ARG A 15 5.05 4.99 -9.67
N LYS A 16 4.84 6.27 -9.31
CA LYS A 16 5.93 7.20 -8.96
C LYS A 16 6.66 6.77 -7.69
N ALA A 17 5.93 6.44 -6.62
CA ALA A 17 6.53 6.03 -5.36
C ALA A 17 7.36 4.73 -5.51
N GLU A 18 6.83 3.74 -6.23
CA GLU A 18 7.57 2.51 -6.51
C GLU A 18 8.81 2.77 -7.37
N ALA A 19 8.72 3.65 -8.37
CA ALA A 19 9.89 4.04 -9.16
C ALA A 19 10.97 4.70 -8.30
N SER A 20 10.59 5.61 -7.38
CA SER A 20 11.51 6.21 -6.42
C SER A 20 12.18 5.18 -5.52
N LEU A 21 11.44 4.20 -4.99
CA LEU A 21 12.02 3.13 -4.17
C LEU A 21 13.02 2.27 -4.95
N ARG A 22 12.72 1.96 -6.22
CA ARG A 22 13.63 1.17 -7.07
C ARG A 22 14.97 1.88 -7.31
N LEU A 23 14.97 3.21 -7.39
CA LEU A 23 16.21 3.99 -7.48
C LEU A 23 17.08 3.85 -6.21
N GLU A 24 16.45 3.64 -5.06
CA GLU A 24 17.12 3.36 -3.77
C GLU A 24 17.42 1.86 -3.57
N GLY A 25 17.24 1.03 -4.60
CA GLY A 25 17.47 -0.42 -4.53
C GLY A 25 16.38 -1.19 -3.78
N MET A 26 15.22 -0.60 -3.54
CA MET A 26 14.09 -1.23 -2.87
C MET A 26 12.96 -1.52 -3.88
N ASP A 27 12.37 -2.72 -3.83
CA ASP A 27 11.18 -3.03 -4.62
C ASP A 27 10.09 -3.66 -3.74
N PRO A 28 9.02 -2.93 -3.40
CA PRO A 28 7.91 -3.50 -2.63
C PRO A 28 6.98 -4.38 -3.49
N SER A 29 7.12 -4.33 -4.82
CA SER A 29 6.24 -5.04 -5.74
C SER A 29 6.44 -6.56 -5.67
N GLY A 30 5.38 -7.30 -5.98
CA GLY A 30 5.40 -8.75 -5.96
C GLY A 30 5.22 -9.38 -4.57
N THR A 31 5.12 -8.59 -3.50
CA THR A 31 4.68 -9.12 -2.20
C THR A 31 3.15 -9.18 -2.12
N PRO A 32 2.54 -10.31 -1.74
CA PRO A 32 1.07 -10.44 -1.72
C PRO A 32 0.36 -9.40 -0.85
N LEU A 33 0.97 -9.03 0.29
CA LEU A 33 0.44 -8.01 1.20
C LEU A 33 0.39 -6.63 0.55
N TYR A 34 1.51 -6.19 -0.02
CA TYR A 34 1.61 -4.89 -0.67
C TYR A 34 0.66 -4.77 -1.86
N GLU A 35 0.63 -5.78 -2.74
CA GLU A 35 -0.20 -5.76 -3.94
C GLU A 35 -1.70 -5.72 -3.60
N SER A 36 -2.13 -6.47 -2.57
CA SER A 36 -3.51 -6.45 -2.09
C SER A 36 -3.92 -5.06 -1.56
N ILE A 37 -3.09 -4.47 -0.69
CA ILE A 37 -3.37 -3.15 -0.09
C ILE A 37 -3.33 -2.06 -1.17
N LYS A 38 -2.36 -2.10 -2.08
CA LYS A 38 -2.26 -1.19 -3.23
C LYS A 38 -3.54 -1.22 -4.08
N ALA A 39 -4.01 -2.41 -4.44
CA ALA A 39 -5.23 -2.57 -5.23
C ALA A 39 -6.47 -1.98 -4.55
N ARG A 40 -6.62 -2.22 -3.23
CA ARG A 40 -7.74 -1.71 -2.42
C ARG A 40 -7.68 -0.19 -2.21
N ILE A 41 -6.49 0.39 -2.12
CA ILE A 41 -6.33 1.85 -2.13
C ILE A 41 -6.70 2.40 -3.51
N ILE A 42 -6.21 1.80 -4.60
CA ILE A 42 -6.49 2.26 -5.97
C ILE A 42 -7.98 2.18 -6.31
N SER A 43 -8.70 1.16 -5.84
CA SER A 43 -10.15 1.04 -6.01
C SER A 43 -10.93 2.05 -5.17
N GLY A 44 -10.32 2.59 -4.12
CA GLY A 44 -10.94 3.49 -3.16
C GLY A 44 -11.66 2.78 -2.03
N GLU A 45 -11.50 1.47 -1.90
CA GLU A 45 -11.95 0.68 -0.75
C GLU A 45 -11.20 1.09 0.52
N LEU A 46 -9.92 1.42 0.39
CA LEU A 46 -9.08 1.94 1.46
C LEU A 46 -8.62 3.37 1.20
N THR A 47 -8.54 4.14 2.29
CA THR A 47 -7.70 5.33 2.33
C THR A 47 -6.23 4.95 2.49
N TYR A 48 -5.31 5.86 2.17
CA TYR A 48 -3.87 5.64 2.39
C TYR A 48 -3.54 5.34 3.85
N GLU A 49 -4.18 6.05 4.79
CA GLU A 49 -3.93 5.83 6.22
C GLU A 49 -4.41 4.46 6.71
N GLN A 50 -5.54 3.99 6.21
CA GLN A 50 -6.01 2.65 6.54
C GLN A 50 -5.08 1.57 5.99
N GLY A 51 -4.61 1.70 4.74
CA GLY A 51 -3.64 0.75 4.19
C GLY A 51 -2.31 0.77 4.94
N ARG A 52 -1.83 1.94 5.35
CA ARG A 52 -0.64 2.06 6.21
C ARG A 52 -0.83 1.39 7.56
N ALA A 53 -2.00 1.54 8.18
CA ALA A 53 -2.32 0.88 9.44
C ALA A 53 -2.37 -0.66 9.28
N GLU A 54 -2.91 -1.17 8.18
CA GLU A 54 -2.91 -2.61 7.88
C GLU A 54 -1.48 -3.18 7.71
N ILE A 55 -0.60 -2.47 6.99
CA ILE A 55 0.81 -2.85 6.86
C ILE A 55 1.49 -2.89 8.24
N LEU A 56 1.31 -1.84 9.05
CA LEU A 56 1.88 -1.79 10.38
C LEU A 56 1.38 -2.96 11.25
N ALA A 57 0.07 -3.20 11.26
CA ALA A 57 -0.53 -4.28 12.02
C ALA A 57 -0.04 -5.67 11.60
N TYR A 58 0.26 -5.89 10.32
CA TYR A 58 0.82 -7.16 9.84
C TYR A 58 2.19 -7.42 10.47
N TYR A 59 3.10 -6.44 10.42
CA TYR A 59 4.46 -6.61 10.94
C TYR A 59 4.53 -6.59 12.47
N THR A 60 3.64 -5.89 13.15
CA THR A 60 3.60 -5.88 14.63
C THR A 60 2.93 -7.12 15.23
N LYS A 61 2.05 -7.81 14.50
CA LYS A 61 1.50 -9.11 14.93
C LYS A 61 2.50 -10.26 14.86
N VAL A 62 3.46 -10.19 13.95
CA VAL A 62 4.52 -11.21 13.85
C VAL A 62 5.42 -11.17 15.10
N ASP A 63 5.58 -10.01 15.71
CA ASP A 63 6.42 -9.80 16.90
C ASP A 63 5.84 -10.44 18.18
N THR A 64 4.53 -10.75 18.23
CA THR A 64 3.89 -11.33 19.42
C THR A 64 3.72 -12.85 19.39
N THR A 65 4.12 -13.53 18.30
CA THR A 65 4.00 -14.99 18.18
C THR A 65 5.32 -15.73 18.51
N GLY A 66 6.32 -15.00 19.02
CA GLY A 66 7.64 -15.52 19.39
C GLY A 66 7.94 -15.61 20.89
N LEU A 67 6.94 -15.50 21.77
CA LEU A 67 7.06 -15.64 23.23
C LEU A 67 6.34 -16.88 23.74
#